data_AF-A0A3C0UFU2-F1
#
_entry.id   AF-A0A3C0UFU2-F1
#
_cell.length_a   1.000
_cell.length_b   1.000
_cell.length_c   1.000
_cell.angle_alpha   90.00
_cell.angle_beta   90.00
_cell.angle_gamma   90.00
#
_symmetry.space_group_name_H-M   'P 1'
#
loop_
_entity.id
_entity.type
_entity.pdbx_description
1 polymer ?
#
loop_
_entity_poly.entity_id
_entity_poly.type
_entity_poly.pdbx_seq_one_letter_code
_entity_poly.pdbx_strand_id
1 'polypeptide(L)'
;MNNLFQVAIHYDNDNGFIEYDCASKTIKVQLEDAAKRQEVEAYLSTTQVIRAAQHTLVDFMEWQAKPNEDVRTLQLALARLWVTTGVHVDWSRPVA
;
A
#
# COMPACT_ATOMS: atom_id res chain seq x y z
N MET A 1 -4.07 -10.49 20.68
CA MET A 1 -4.88 -9.50 19.94
C MET A 1 -4.48 -9.58 18.49
N ASN A 2 -5.43 -9.85 17.60
CA ASN A 2 -5.16 -9.91 16.16
C ASN A 2 -4.85 -8.49 15.69
N ASN A 3 -3.58 -8.18 15.46
CA ASN A 3 -3.15 -6.84 15.07
C ASN A 3 -3.10 -6.76 13.54
N LEU A 4 -4.26 -6.95 12.92
CA LEU A 4 -4.43 -6.84 11.48
C LEU A 4 -4.72 -5.39 11.12
N PHE A 5 -4.01 -4.85 10.15
CA PHE A 5 -4.37 -3.62 9.48
C PHE A 5 -5.06 -3.98 8.17
N GLN A 6 -6.22 -3.38 7.90
CA GLN A 6 -6.95 -3.59 6.65
C GLN A 6 -7.35 -2.26 6.04
N VAL A 7 -7.33 -2.18 4.71
CA VAL A 7 -7.79 -1.01 3.96
C VAL A 7 -8.43 -1.45 2.64
N ALA A 8 -9.53 -0.80 2.28
CA ALA A 8 -10.21 -1.04 1.03
C ALA A 8 -9.40 -0.48 -0.16
N ILE A 9 -9.47 -1.18 -1.29
CA ILE A 9 -8.90 -0.76 -2.56
C ILE A 9 -9.90 -1.01 -3.68
N HIS A 10 -9.78 -0.28 -4.79
CA HIS A 10 -10.58 -0.55 -5.98
C HIS A 10 -9.82 -0.28 -7.28
N TYR A 11 -10.29 -0.94 -8.34
CA TYR A 11 -9.94 -0.67 -9.73
C TYR A 11 -11.20 -0.83 -10.59
N ASP A 12 -11.59 0.24 -11.29
CA ASP A 12 -12.89 0.32 -11.96
C ASP A 12 -14.06 -0.09 -11.04
N ASN A 13 -14.73 -1.22 -11.32
CA ASN A 13 -15.83 -1.76 -10.51
C ASN A 13 -15.40 -2.89 -9.57
N ASP A 14 -14.14 -3.33 -9.63
CA ASP A 14 -13.58 -4.35 -8.75
C ASP A 14 -13.21 -3.72 -7.42
N ASN A 15 -13.86 -4.19 -6.35
CA ASN A 15 -13.64 -3.71 -5.00
C ASN A 15 -12.99 -4.82 -4.18
N GLY A 16 -11.90 -4.49 -3.52
CA GLY A 16 -11.17 -5.44 -2.71
C GLY A 16 -10.52 -4.79 -1.50
N PHE A 17 -9.49 -5.44 -0.97
CA PHE A 17 -8.79 -4.97 0.22
C PHE A 17 -7.34 -5.42 0.26
N ILE A 18 -6.56 -4.69 1.03
CA ILE A 18 -5.22 -5.08 1.46
C ILE A 18 -5.29 -5.36 2.96
N GLU A 19 -4.73 -6.49 3.37
CA GLU A 19 -4.57 -6.88 4.76
C GLU A 19 -3.09 -7.01 5.09
N TYR A 20 -2.69 -6.47 6.23
CA TYR A 20 -1.35 -6.59 6.78
C TYR A 20 -1.39 -7.17 8.18
N ASP A 21 -0.71 -8.28 8.38
CA ASP A 21 -0.53 -8.89 9.68
C ASP A 21 0.74 -8.35 10.34
N CYS A 22 0.57 -7.58 11.42
CA CYS A 22 1.72 -6.98 12.12
C CYS A 22 2.65 -8.00 12.79
N ALA A 23 2.18 -9.21 13.09
CA ALA A 23 2.99 -10.25 13.74
C ALA A 23 3.84 -11.00 12.70
N SER A 24 3.23 -11.43 11.60
CA SER A 24 3.94 -12.15 10.54
C SER A 24 4.60 -11.24 9.51
N LYS A 25 4.28 -9.94 9.51
CA LYS A 25 4.72 -8.95 8.51
C LYS A 25 4.33 -9.38 7.09
N THR A 26 3.18 -10.02 6.95
CA THR A 26 2.68 -10.50 5.66
C THR A 26 1.63 -9.53 5.14
N ILE A 27 1.62 -9.33 3.82
CA ILE A 27 0.64 -8.51 3.12
C ILE A 27 -0.16 -9.44 2.21
N LYS A 28 -1.48 -9.36 2.30
CA LYS A 28 -2.42 -10.06 1.42
C LYS A 28 -3.17 -9.02 0.60
N VAL A 29 -3.32 -9.29 -0.69
CA VAL A 29 -4.08 -8.46 -1.62
C VAL A 29 -5.27 -9.27 -2.11
N GLN A 30 -6.46 -8.69 -2.03
CA GLN A 30 -7.66 -9.25 -2.63
C GLN A 30 -8.20 -8.24 -3.64
N LEU A 31 -8.30 -8.69 -4.88
CA LEU A 31 -8.97 -8.08 -6.04
C LEU A 31 -9.44 -9.24 -6.92
N GLU A 32 -10.58 -9.11 -7.58
CA GLU A 32 -11.06 -10.12 -8.54
C GLU A 32 -10.22 -10.12 -9.82
N ASP A 33 -9.80 -8.95 -10.30
CA ASP A 33 -8.87 -8.80 -11.42
C ASP A 33 -7.49 -9.35 -11.04
N ALA A 34 -7.16 -10.51 -11.60
CA ALA A 34 -5.91 -11.20 -11.29
C ALA A 34 -4.67 -10.45 -11.78
N ALA A 35 -4.75 -9.71 -12.89
CA ALA A 35 -3.63 -8.94 -13.41
C ALA A 35 -3.32 -7.77 -12.47
N LYS A 36 -4.36 -7.04 -12.06
CA LYS A 36 -4.21 -5.93 -11.10
C LYS A 36 -3.80 -6.40 -9.72
N ARG A 37 -4.33 -7.53 -9.26
CA ARG A 37 -3.85 -8.15 -8.01
C ARG A 37 -2.35 -8.42 -8.06
N GLN A 38 -1.84 -9.02 -9.14
CA GLN A 38 -0.42 -9.30 -9.31
C GLN A 38 0.45 -8.03 -9.39
N GLU A 39 -0.03 -6.98 -10.07
CA GLU A 39 0.67 -5.69 -10.10
C GLU A 39 0.81 -5.07 -8.70
N VAL A 40 -0.27 -5.13 -7.90
CA VAL A 40 -0.26 -4.64 -6.51
C VAL A 40 0.65 -5.51 -5.64
N GLU A 41 0.61 -6.83 -5.76
CA GLU A 41 1.49 -7.74 -5.03
C GLU A 41 2.97 -7.49 -5.38
N ALA A 42 3.30 -7.34 -6.66
CA ALA A 42 4.64 -7.02 -7.11
C ALA A 42 5.11 -5.66 -6.57
N TYR A 43 4.26 -4.64 -6.61
CA TYR A 43 4.55 -3.33 -6.01
C TYR A 43 4.85 -3.47 -4.51
N LEU A 44 4.00 -4.18 -3.75
CA LEU A 44 4.16 -4.33 -2.30
C LEU A 44 5.35 -5.22 -1.89
N SER A 45 5.85 -6.06 -2.81
CA SER A 45 7.08 -6.84 -2.61
C SER A 45 8.38 -6.05 -2.85
N THR A 46 8.29 -4.84 -3.41
CA THR A 46 9.46 -4.01 -3.71
C THR A 46 9.59 -2.85 -2.75
N THR A 47 10.84 -2.45 -2.48
CA THR A 47 11.12 -1.26 -1.67
C THR A 47 10.73 -0.02 -2.46
N GLN A 48 9.89 0.82 -1.88
CA GLN A 48 9.44 2.05 -2.50
C GLN A 48 10.38 3.19 -2.12
N VAL A 49 10.84 3.96 -3.11
CA VAL A 49 11.65 5.16 -2.87
C VAL A 49 10.71 6.36 -2.85
N ILE A 50 10.50 6.91 -1.67
CA ILE A 50 9.65 8.07 -1.45
C ILE A 50 10.53 9.28 -1.19
N ARG A 51 10.39 10.32 -2.00
CA ARG A 51 11.05 11.61 -1.77
C ARG A 51 10.29 12.40 -0.69
N ALA A 52 10.86 12.47 0.50
CA ALA A 52 10.30 13.22 1.61
C ALA A 52 10.89 14.64 1.64
N ALA A 53 10.02 15.65 1.59
CA ALA A 53 10.42 17.05 1.75
C ALA A 53 11.09 17.25 3.12
N GLN A 54 12.14 18.06 3.14
CA GLN A 54 12.92 18.37 4.34
C GLN A 54 12.67 19.82 4.76
N HIS A 55 13.71 20.66 4.72
CA HIS A 55 13.68 22.00 5.28
C HIS A 55 13.20 23.06 4.28
N THR A 56 13.29 22.80 2.98
CA THR A 56 12.93 23.77 1.93
C THR A 56 12.01 23.15 0.88
N LEU A 57 11.38 24.01 0.06
CA LEU A 57 10.48 23.60 -1.02
C LEU A 57 11.14 22.72 -2.10
N VAL A 58 12.47 22.72 -2.18
CA VAL A 58 13.23 21.99 -3.20
C VAL A 58 14.18 20.94 -2.60
N ASP A 59 14.25 20.86 -1.27
CA ASP A 59 15.11 19.92 -0.55
C ASP A 59 14.34 18.66 -0.19
N PHE A 60 14.76 17.55 -0.79
CA PHE A 60 14.12 16.24 -0.60
C PHE A 60 15.18 15.20 -0.30
N MET A 61 14.89 14.35 0.67
CA MET A 61 15.66 13.16 0.96
C MET A 61 14.90 11.93 0.49
N GLU A 62 15.61 10.98 -0.10
CA GLU A 62 15.05 9.68 -0.43
C GLU A 62 14.87 8.85 0.84
N TRP A 63 13.67 8.35 1.02
CA TRP A 63 13.36 7.40 2.06
C TRP A 63 12.92 6.08 1.43
N GLN A 64 13.56 5.00 1.88
CA GLN A 64 13.22 3.65 1.49
C GLN A 64 12.11 3.12 2.39
N ALA A 65 10.92 2.97 1.81
CA ALA A 65 9.76 2.38 2.47
C ALA A 65 9.63 0.91 2.05
N LYS A 66 9.92 0.00 2.98
CA LYS A 66 9.64 -1.43 2.80
C LYS A 66 8.20 -1.71 3.23
N PRO A 67 7.27 -2.04 2.32
CA PRO A 67 5.84 -2.07 2.65
C PRO A 67 5.47 -3.03 3.79
N ASN A 68 6.29 -4.05 4.05
CA ASN A 68 6.07 -5.03 5.11
C ASN A 68 6.82 -4.74 6.42
N GLU A 69 7.43 -3.55 6.57
CA GLU A 69 8.22 -3.24 7.78
C GLU A 69 7.33 -2.98 9.00
N ASP A 70 6.32 -2.12 8.82
CA ASP A 70 5.27 -1.77 9.78
C ASP A 70 4.08 -1.09 9.06
N VAL A 71 2.99 -0.87 9.80
CA VAL A 71 1.75 -0.26 9.28
C VAL A 71 1.99 1.13 8.72
N ARG A 72 2.84 1.94 9.36
CA ARG A 72 3.09 3.31 8.93
C ARG A 72 3.79 3.31 7.56
N THR A 73 4.79 2.47 7.40
CA THR A 73 5.55 2.29 6.17
C THR A 73 4.67 1.74 5.05
N LEU A 74 3.78 0.79 5.36
CA LEU A 74 2.76 0.32 4.45
C LEU A 74 1.86 1.46 3.97
N GLN A 75 1.29 2.25 4.87
CA GLN A 75 0.40 3.37 4.52
C GLN A 75 1.08 4.39 3.60
N LEU A 76 2.37 4.64 3.79
CA LEU A 76 3.15 5.52 2.92
C LEU A 76 3.39 4.94 1.54
N ALA A 77 3.70 3.64 1.45
CA ALA A 77 3.78 2.95 0.17
C ALA A 77 2.42 2.98 -0.56
N LEU A 78 1.32 2.81 0.17
CA LEU A 78 -0.05 2.86 -0.36
C LEU A 78 -0.43 4.24 -0.91
N ALA A 79 0.10 5.33 -0.36
CA ALA A 79 -0.12 6.68 -0.87
C ALA A 79 0.40 6.89 -2.32
N ARG A 80 1.27 5.99 -2.80
CA ARG A 80 1.83 6.00 -4.16
C ARG A 80 1.40 4.82 -5.03
N LEU A 81 0.62 3.87 -4.49
CA LEU A 81 0.21 2.65 -5.19
C LEU A 81 -0.41 2.94 -6.57
N TRP A 82 -1.36 3.88 -6.61
CA TRP A 82 -2.09 4.24 -7.83
C TRP A 82 -1.19 4.73 -8.96
N VAL A 83 -0.04 5.32 -8.65
CA VAL A 83 0.91 5.83 -9.66
C VAL A 83 1.48 4.69 -10.49
N THR A 84 1.69 3.53 -9.86
CA THR A 84 2.31 2.37 -10.50
C THR A 84 1.27 1.41 -11.06
N THR A 85 0.16 1.19 -10.36
CA THR A 85 -0.79 0.11 -10.68
C THR A 85 -2.14 0.60 -11.20
N GLY A 86 -2.46 1.89 -10.99
CA GLY A 86 -3.80 2.44 -11.22
C GLY A 86 -4.85 2.00 -10.19
N VAL A 87 -4.47 1.23 -9.17
CA VAL A 87 -5.36 0.81 -8.08
C VAL A 87 -5.43 1.89 -7.01
N HIS A 88 -6.66 2.27 -6.64
CA HIS A 88 -6.93 3.31 -5.66
C HIS A 88 -7.10 2.73 -4.26
N VAL A 89 -6.75 3.52 -3.24
CA VAL A 89 -6.90 3.17 -1.82
C VAL A 89 -8.03 4.01 -1.23
N ASP A 90 -9.03 3.35 -0.66
CA ASP A 90 -10.24 3.98 -0.12
C ASP A 90 -10.17 4.10 1.41
N TRP A 91 -9.55 5.16 1.90
CA TRP A 91 -9.30 5.37 3.33
C TRP A 91 -10.57 5.50 4.20
N SER A 92 -11.71 5.83 3.59
CA SER A 92 -12.99 6.02 4.27
C SER A 92 -13.94 4.84 4.15
N ARG A 93 -13.60 3.83 3.34
CA ARG A 93 -14.48 2.68 3.11
C ARG A 93 -14.13 1.56 4.10
N PRO A 94 -15.10 1.08 4.90
CA PRO A 94 -14.84 -0.02 5.81
C PRO A 94 -14.54 -1.31 5.03
N VAL A 95 -13.63 -2.11 5.58
CA VAL A 95 -13.42 -3.50 5.17
C VAL A 95 -14.28 -4.37 6.11
N ALA A 96 -15.12 -5.23 5.53
CA ALA A 96 -16.04 -6.10 6.27
C ALA A 96 -15.42 -7.47 6.54
#